data_AF-A0A1Q9WIP6-F1
#
_entry.id   AF-A0A1Q9WIP6-F1
#
_cell.length_a   1.000
_cell.length_b   1.000
_cell.length_c   1.000
_cell.angle_alpha   90.00
_cell.angle_beta   90.00
_cell.angle_gamma   90.00
#
_symmetry.space_group_name_H-M   'P 1'
#
loop_
_entity.id
_entity.type
_entity.pdbx_description
1 polymer ?
#
loop_
_entity_poly.entity_id
_entity_poly.type
_entity_poly.pdbx_seq_one_letter_code
_entity_poly.pdbx_strand_id
1 'polypeptide(L)'
;MRDAQHQTRTLPKLKPYLWIAGVLLIVWLGFVWLVQIKAQELNMELRDMNKVLRWGIAAILGPLLLIFSVHWWGNAVASEKARLAAYKANVLAQIAEQQATQARTYALEIRGVGLGIYQDHQSEIWQFIKKKNDNFASIYSRDPKDYKASLRSRQNSRDIKIRVAFKHSAGESVAYWPIPVFALGPPDPYEKGYRAAGLINSGRNKATLGVTQFLWQDDESTTHAQGMIERLFQFFDD
;
A
#
# COMPACT_ATOMS: atom_id res chain seq x y z
N MET A 1 -2.36 9.20 7.01
CA MET A 1 -2.64 9.20 8.46
C MET A 1 -1.66 10.16 9.10
N ARG A 2 -2.14 11.17 9.85
CA ARG A 2 -1.25 12.12 10.53
C ARG A 2 -0.77 11.46 11.80
N ASP A 3 0.50 11.05 11.84
CA ASP A 3 1.14 10.61 13.07
C ASP A 3 1.07 11.78 14.06
N ALA A 4 0.27 11.60 15.09
CA ALA A 4 0.28 12.48 16.24
C ALA A 4 1.68 12.34 16.86
N GLN A 5 2.58 13.25 16.51
CA GLN A 5 3.84 13.42 17.23
C GLN A 5 3.46 13.67 18.69
N HIS A 6 3.55 12.62 19.51
CA HIS A 6 3.55 12.74 20.95
C HIS A 6 4.73 13.63 21.30
N GLN A 7 4.48 14.94 21.41
CA GLN A 7 5.44 15.89 21.93
C GLN A 7 5.66 15.49 23.39
N THR A 8 6.71 14.71 23.61
CA THR A 8 7.18 14.38 24.94
C THR A 8 7.47 15.70 25.65
N ARG A 9 6.67 15.97 26.68
CA ARG A 9 6.75 17.22 27.44
C ARG A 9 8.10 17.24 28.14
N THR A 10 9.01 18.09 27.68
CA THR A 10 10.36 18.24 28.26
C THR A 10 10.29 18.91 29.63
N LEU A 11 9.37 19.87 29.79
CA LEU A 11 9.15 20.58 31.05
C LEU A 11 8.59 19.65 32.14
N PRO A 12 9.28 19.53 33.30
CA PRO A 12 8.75 18.82 34.46
C PRO A 12 7.42 19.42 34.93
N LYS A 13 6.57 18.61 35.58
CA LYS A 13 5.32 19.12 36.16
C LYS A 13 5.66 20.11 37.28
N LEU A 14 5.16 21.34 37.19
CA LEU A 14 5.41 22.42 38.17
C LEU A 14 4.72 22.21 39.52
N LYS A 15 3.54 21.57 39.53
CA LYS A 15 2.71 21.37 40.73
C LYS A 15 3.47 20.80 41.95
N PRO A 16 4.26 19.72 41.86
CA PRO A 16 4.99 19.18 43.02
C PRO A 16 6.02 20.17 43.59
N TYR A 17 6.74 20.90 42.73
CA TYR A 17 7.73 21.90 43.17
C TYR A 17 7.07 23.06 43.91
N LEU A 18 5.90 23.52 43.43
CA LEU A 18 5.12 24.57 44.09
C LEU A 18 4.56 24.11 45.44
N TRP A 19 4.12 22.86 45.54
CA TRP A 19 3.68 22.28 46.82
C TRP A 19 4.81 22.22 47.84
N ILE A 20 5.99 21.73 47.45
CA ILE A 20 7.16 21.66 48.32
C ILE A 20 7.59 23.07 48.75
N ALA A 21 7.64 24.03 47.81
CA ALA A 21 7.93 25.43 48.12
C ALA A 21 6.92 26.00 49.12
N GLY A 22 5.63 25.77 48.91
CA GLY A 22 4.56 26.25 49.80
C GLY A 22 4.69 25.70 51.21
N VAL A 23 4.91 24.40 51.37
CA VAL A 23 5.09 23.77 52.69
C VAL A 23 6.31 24.33 53.41
N LEU A 24 7.46 24.42 52.73
CA LEU A 24 8.70 24.94 53.32
C LEU A 24 8.58 26.41 53.72
N LEU A 25 7.90 27.22 52.90
CA LEU A 25 7.66 28.64 53.21
C LEU A 25 6.71 28.80 54.41
N ILE A 26 5.65 28.00 54.51
CA ILE A 26 4.73 28.02 55.67
C ILE A 26 5.49 27.66 56.94
N VAL A 27 6.31 26.60 56.91
CA VAL A 27 7.13 26.19 58.06
C VAL A 27 8.13 27.28 58.44
N TRP A 28 8.80 27.89 57.46
CA TRP A 28 9.75 28.98 57.71
C TRP A 28 9.09 30.23 58.31
N LEU A 29 7.96 30.66 57.75
CA LEU A 29 7.21 31.81 58.27
C LEU A 29 6.66 31.54 59.67
N GLY A 30 6.16 30.32 59.93
CA GLY A 30 5.74 29.90 61.27
C GLY A 30 6.89 29.92 62.28
N PHE A 31 8.07 29.48 61.89
CA PHE A 31 9.28 29.56 62.72
C PHE A 31 9.67 31.01 63.03
N VAL A 32 9.74 31.88 62.02
CA VAL A 32 10.04 33.31 62.21
C VAL A 32 9.02 33.97 63.14
N TRP A 33 7.74 33.65 62.98
CA TRP A 33 6.67 34.17 63.82
C TRP A 33 6.79 33.71 65.29
N LEU A 34 7.11 32.44 65.53
CA LEU A 34 7.37 31.92 66.88
C LEU A 34 8.58 32.61 67.54
N VAL A 35 9.67 32.81 66.78
CA VAL A 35 10.85 33.55 67.26
C VAL A 35 10.47 34.99 67.66
N GLN A 36 9.62 35.64 66.87
CA GLN A 36 9.13 36.99 67.16
C GLN A 36 8.35 37.05 68.49
N ILE A 37 7.43 36.09 68.73
CA ILE A 37 6.66 36.01 69.99
C ILE A 37 7.60 35.80 71.18
N LYS A 38 8.55 34.87 71.07
CA LYS A 38 9.49 34.57 72.16
C LYS A 38 10.43 35.72 72.49
N ALA A 39 10.88 36.47 71.49
CA ALA A 39 11.68 37.66 71.73
C ALA A 39 10.90 38.77 72.45
N GLN A 40 9.60 38.92 72.15
CA GLN A 40 8.73 39.86 72.87
C GLN A 40 8.51 39.43 74.32
N GLU A 41 8.25 38.14 74.59
CA GLU A 41 8.10 37.59 75.94
C GLU A 41 9.35 37.77 76.81
N LEU A 42 10.54 37.63 76.20
CA LEU A 42 11.84 37.70 76.89
C LEU A 42 12.45 39.11 76.89
N ASN A 43 11.73 40.11 76.36
CA ASN A 43 12.18 41.51 76.23
C ASN A 43 13.52 41.65 75.48
N MET A 44 13.75 40.81 74.46
CA MET A 44 14.97 40.78 73.65
C MET A 44 14.81 41.62 72.37
N GLU A 45 15.84 42.38 72.00
CA GLU A 45 15.87 43.14 70.75
C GLU A 45 16.30 42.25 69.58
N LEU A 46 15.43 42.08 68.58
CA LEU A 46 15.71 41.33 67.36
C LEU A 46 16.35 42.23 66.30
N ARG A 47 17.67 42.15 66.14
CA ARG A 47 18.41 42.90 65.11
C ARG A 47 18.42 42.15 63.77
N ASP A 48 18.32 42.89 62.66
CA ASP A 48 18.45 42.37 61.28
C ASP A 48 17.40 41.32 60.83
N MET A 49 16.25 41.22 61.49
CA MET A 49 15.20 40.22 61.18
C MET A 49 14.73 40.21 59.71
N ASN A 50 14.67 41.38 59.07
CA ASN A 50 14.32 41.50 57.64
C ASN A 50 15.35 40.79 56.73
N LYS A 51 16.64 40.81 57.09
CA LYS A 51 17.68 40.09 56.34
C LYS A 51 17.52 38.59 56.52
N VAL A 52 17.30 38.13 57.76
CA VAL A 52 17.08 36.71 58.07
C VAL A 52 15.88 36.15 57.30
N LEU A 53 14.76 36.88 57.28
CA LEU A 53 13.57 36.50 56.52
C LEU A 53 13.86 36.33 55.02
N ARG A 54 14.52 37.31 54.39
CA ARG A 54 14.84 37.29 52.94
C ARG A 54 15.81 36.18 52.58
N TRP A 55 16.86 35.99 53.37
CA TRP A 55 17.85 34.93 53.13
C TRP A 55 17.27 33.53 53.36
N GLY A 56 16.35 33.36 54.31
CA GLY A 56 15.63 32.10 54.50
C GLY A 56 14.74 31.74 53.31
N ILE A 57 14.00 32.72 52.75
CA ILE A 57 13.21 32.52 51.53
C ILE A 57 14.13 32.17 50.33
N ALA A 58 15.25 32.87 50.19
CA ALA A 58 16.24 32.60 49.14
C ALA A 58 16.85 31.20 49.27
N ALA A 59 17.11 30.74 50.50
CA ALA A 59 17.64 29.40 50.79
C ALA A 59 16.64 28.28 50.48
N ILE A 60 15.34 28.57 50.41
CA ILE A 60 14.30 27.61 50.00
C ILE A 60 14.14 27.62 48.47
N LEU A 61 13.96 28.81 47.89
CA LEU A 61 13.65 28.93 46.46
C LEU A 61 14.86 28.63 45.56
N GLY A 62 16.08 28.98 45.98
CA GLY A 62 17.31 28.77 45.20
C GLY A 62 17.57 27.30 44.87
N PRO A 63 17.65 26.40 45.87
CA PRO A 63 17.83 24.97 45.63
C PRO A 63 16.69 24.34 44.82
N LEU A 64 15.44 24.75 45.05
CA LEU A 64 14.28 24.25 44.29
C LEU A 64 14.37 24.61 42.81
N LEU A 65 14.81 25.83 42.48
CA LEU A 65 15.05 26.25 41.10
C LEU A 65 16.18 25.45 40.44
N LEU A 66 17.26 25.15 41.19
CA LEU A 66 18.34 24.31 40.67
C LEU A 66 17.88 22.88 40.38
N ILE A 67 17.14 22.25 41.30
CA ILE A 67 16.60 20.90 41.11
C ILE A 67 15.63 20.87 39.93
N PHE A 68 14.76 21.87 39.79
CA PHE A 68 13.87 21.99 38.64
C PHE A 68 14.64 22.12 37.32
N SER A 69 15.70 22.92 37.30
CA SER A 69 16.54 23.15 36.11
C SER A 69 17.26 21.88 35.67
N VAL A 70 17.84 21.12 36.62
CA VAL A 70 18.50 19.84 36.34
C VAL A 70 17.50 18.81 35.81
N HIS A 71 16.31 18.72 36.41
CA HIS A 71 15.26 17.81 35.94
C HIS A 71 14.83 18.16 34.52
N TRP A 72 14.60 19.45 34.23
CA TRP A 72 14.22 19.90 32.90
C TRP A 72 15.29 19.58 31.85
N TRP A 73 16.56 19.86 32.15
CA TRP A 73 17.68 19.54 31.28
C TRP A 73 17.77 18.04 30.98
N GLY A 74 17.65 17.19 32.01
CA GLY A 74 17.65 15.73 31.85
C GLY A 74 16.55 15.24 30.91
N ASN A 75 15.32 15.76 31.06
CA ASN A 75 14.20 15.44 30.19
C ASN A 75 14.42 15.90 28.74
N ALA A 76 15.02 17.09 28.54
CA ALA A 76 15.33 17.60 27.21
C ALA A 76 16.32 16.67 26.49
N VAL A 77 17.43 16.30 27.14
CA VAL A 77 18.43 15.38 26.58
C VAL A 77 17.85 14.00 26.27
N ALA A 78 17.01 13.46 27.17
CA ALA A 78 16.35 12.18 26.94
C ALA A 78 15.39 12.23 25.73
N SER A 79 14.64 13.34 25.59
CA SER A 79 13.72 13.54 24.47
C SER A 79 14.44 13.63 23.12
N GLU A 80 15.61 14.27 23.08
CA GLU A 80 16.43 14.40 21.88
C GLU A 80 16.99 13.03 21.45
N LYS A 81 17.52 12.26 22.40
CA LYS A 81 18.00 10.89 22.14
C LYS A 81 16.88 9.98 21.61
N ALA A 82 15.69 10.07 22.18
CA ALA A 82 14.53 9.30 21.74
C ALA A 82 14.11 9.69 20.31
N ARG A 83 14.10 10.99 19.98
CA ARG A 83 13.81 11.47 18.62
C ARG A 83 14.85 11.00 17.61
N LEU A 84 16.12 11.06 17.97
CA LEU A 84 17.20 10.58 17.10
C LEU A 84 17.09 9.07 16.85
N ALA A 85 16.77 8.28 17.88
CA ALA A 85 16.55 6.85 17.75
C ALA A 85 15.35 6.53 16.84
N ALA A 86 14.22 7.23 17.02
CA ALA A 86 13.04 7.09 16.17
C ALA A 86 13.33 7.47 14.71
N TYR A 87 14.07 8.57 14.49
CA TYR A 87 14.48 8.98 13.15
C TYR A 87 15.35 7.91 12.48
N LYS A 88 16.36 7.37 13.17
CA LYS A 88 17.21 6.30 12.65
C LYS A 88 16.41 5.04 12.32
N ALA A 89 15.46 4.66 13.18
CA ALA A 89 14.58 3.51 12.95
C ALA A 89 13.74 3.70 11.69
N ASN A 90 13.16 4.90 11.50
CA ASN A 90 12.38 5.22 10.29
C ASN A 90 13.23 5.16 9.02
N VAL A 91 14.45 5.71 9.04
CA VAL A 91 15.37 5.64 7.90
C VAL A 91 15.74 4.20 7.57
N LEU A 92 16.04 3.38 8.59
CA LEU A 92 16.35 1.96 8.38
C LEU A 92 15.15 1.19 7.82
N ALA A 93 13.93 1.47 8.29
CA ALA A 93 12.71 0.86 7.77
C ALA A 93 12.49 1.23 6.30
N GLN A 94 12.69 2.49 5.93
CA GLN A 94 12.56 2.95 4.55
C GLN A 94 13.62 2.33 3.63
N ILE A 95 14.87 2.21 4.09
CA ILE A 95 15.94 1.53 3.35
C ILE A 95 15.59 0.05 3.15
N ALA A 96 15.11 -0.63 4.20
CA ALA A 96 14.71 -2.03 4.12
C ALA A 96 13.54 -2.24 3.15
N GLU A 97 12.54 -1.34 3.16
CA GLU A 97 11.44 -1.36 2.21
C GLU A 97 11.94 -1.17 0.78
N GLN A 98 12.78 -0.18 0.53
CA GLN A 98 13.36 0.08 -0.79
C GLN A 98 14.20 -1.09 -1.30
N GLN A 99 15.00 -1.72 -0.42
CA GLN A 99 15.76 -2.93 -0.75
C GLN A 99 14.83 -4.11 -1.05
N ALA A 100 13.74 -4.29 -0.30
CA ALA A 100 12.75 -5.32 -0.56
C ALA A 100 12.03 -5.10 -1.90
N THR A 101 11.71 -3.85 -2.27
CA THR A 101 11.16 -3.51 -3.58
C THR A 101 12.16 -3.78 -4.69
N GLN A 102 13.43 -3.41 -4.53
CA GLN A 102 14.47 -3.64 -5.53
C GLN A 102 14.79 -5.13 -5.71
N ALA A 103 14.73 -5.92 -4.64
CA ALA A 103 14.91 -7.36 -4.68
C ALA A 103 13.70 -8.10 -5.25
N ARG A 104 12.53 -7.45 -5.36
CA ARG A 104 11.32 -8.06 -5.91
C ARG A 104 11.43 -8.14 -7.42
N THR A 105 11.80 -9.30 -7.91
CA THR A 105 11.72 -9.64 -9.33
C THR A 105 10.28 -9.94 -9.69
N TYR A 106 9.62 -9.00 -10.40
CA TYR A 106 8.35 -9.28 -11.04
C TYR A 106 8.63 -10.06 -12.33
N ALA A 107 8.12 -11.28 -12.42
CA ALA A 107 8.14 -12.06 -13.66
C ALA A 107 6.73 -12.06 -14.24
N LEU A 108 6.60 -11.74 -15.53
CA LEU A 108 5.37 -11.92 -16.26
C LEU A 108 5.11 -13.42 -16.41
N GLU A 109 4.13 -13.95 -15.67
CA GLU A 109 3.71 -15.34 -15.78
C GLU A 109 2.51 -15.46 -16.72
N ILE A 110 2.64 -16.28 -17.76
CA ILE A 110 1.50 -16.65 -18.60
C ILE A 110 0.71 -17.75 -17.89
N ARG A 111 -0.40 -17.36 -17.25
CA ARG A 111 -1.27 -18.27 -16.46
C ARG A 111 -2.14 -19.21 -17.30
N GLY A 112 -2.39 -18.86 -18.56
CA GLY A 112 -3.23 -19.64 -19.44
C GLY A 112 -3.17 -19.15 -20.88
N VAL A 113 -3.21 -20.08 -21.83
CA VAL A 113 -3.29 -19.79 -23.27
C VAL A 113 -4.40 -20.65 -23.86
N GLY A 114 -5.35 -19.99 -24.53
CA GLY A 114 -6.47 -20.64 -25.16
C GLY A 114 -6.46 -20.45 -26.66
N LEU A 115 -6.51 -21.55 -27.41
CA LEU A 115 -6.49 -21.54 -28.87
C LEU A 115 -7.58 -22.48 -29.41
N GLY A 116 -8.40 -21.98 -30.33
CA GLY A 116 -9.45 -22.73 -31.02
C GLY A 116 -9.21 -22.79 -32.52
N ILE A 117 -8.53 -23.82 -33.02
CA ILE A 117 -8.15 -23.94 -34.43
C ILE A 117 -9.19 -24.72 -35.26
N TYR A 118 -9.82 -25.75 -34.68
CA TYR A 118 -10.72 -26.66 -35.38
C TYR A 118 -12.11 -26.76 -34.72
N GLN A 119 -13.03 -27.52 -35.32
CA GLN A 119 -14.39 -27.71 -34.81
C GLN A 119 -14.40 -28.40 -33.44
N ASP A 120 -13.40 -29.24 -33.16
CA ASP A 120 -13.44 -30.22 -32.07
C ASP A 120 -12.29 -30.05 -31.04
N HIS A 121 -11.98 -28.80 -30.66
CA HIS A 121 -11.03 -28.45 -29.58
C HIS A 121 -9.54 -28.67 -29.92
N GLN A 122 -8.69 -28.86 -28.90
CA GLN A 122 -7.22 -28.91 -29.03
C GLN A 122 -6.66 -30.29 -29.39
N SER A 123 -7.35 -31.37 -29.02
CA SER A 123 -6.84 -32.75 -29.16
C SER A 123 -6.63 -33.18 -30.61
N GLU A 124 -7.52 -32.74 -31.51
CA GLU A 124 -7.42 -33.11 -32.92
C GLU A 124 -6.22 -32.47 -33.62
N ILE A 125 -5.77 -31.27 -33.22
CA ILE A 125 -4.56 -30.66 -33.79
C ILE A 125 -3.36 -31.55 -33.54
N TRP A 126 -3.21 -32.05 -32.31
CA TRP A 126 -2.14 -32.98 -31.97
C TRP A 126 -2.27 -34.30 -32.73
N GLN A 127 -3.49 -34.78 -32.94
CA GLN A 127 -3.72 -35.96 -33.78
C GLN A 127 -3.37 -35.70 -35.25
N PHE A 128 -3.70 -34.53 -35.81
CA PHE A 128 -3.34 -34.15 -37.17
C PHE A 128 -1.84 -34.00 -37.34
N ILE A 129 -1.14 -33.36 -36.40
CA ILE A 129 0.32 -33.24 -36.40
C ILE A 129 0.95 -34.64 -36.35
N LYS A 130 0.52 -35.51 -35.42
CA LYS A 130 1.01 -36.90 -35.32
C LYS A 130 0.72 -37.72 -36.57
N LYS A 131 -0.48 -37.60 -37.14
CA LYS A 131 -0.91 -38.35 -38.34
C LYS A 131 -0.18 -37.87 -39.59
N LYS A 132 0.07 -36.56 -39.72
CA LYS A 132 0.77 -35.98 -40.86
C LYS A 132 2.26 -36.30 -40.81
N ASN A 133 2.86 -36.27 -39.61
CA ASN A 133 4.26 -36.59 -39.34
C ASN A 133 5.25 -35.87 -40.29
N ASP A 134 4.93 -34.62 -40.63
CA ASP A 134 5.72 -33.78 -41.52
C ASP A 134 5.57 -32.32 -41.07
N ASN A 135 6.67 -31.74 -40.62
CA ASN A 135 6.71 -30.36 -40.09
C ASN A 135 6.58 -29.29 -41.17
N PHE A 136 6.72 -29.64 -42.45
CA PHE A 136 6.66 -28.70 -43.58
C PHE A 136 5.35 -28.79 -44.36
N ALA A 137 4.50 -29.77 -44.04
CA ALA A 137 3.20 -29.93 -44.68
C ALA A 137 2.09 -29.27 -43.85
N SER A 138 1.20 -28.54 -44.53
CA SER A 138 -0.01 -28.02 -43.88
C SER A 138 -0.89 -29.18 -43.38
N ILE A 139 -1.45 -29.01 -42.17
CA ILE A 139 -2.50 -29.90 -41.63
C ILE A 139 -3.85 -29.68 -42.32
N TYR A 140 -4.01 -28.59 -43.07
CA TYR A 140 -5.22 -28.25 -43.78
C TYR A 140 -5.27 -28.95 -45.14
N SER A 141 -6.46 -29.42 -45.52
CA SER A 141 -6.70 -29.93 -46.87
C SER A 141 -6.53 -28.82 -47.90
N ARG A 142 -6.00 -29.18 -49.06
CA ARG A 142 -5.98 -28.30 -50.24
C ARG A 142 -7.22 -28.48 -51.11
N ASP A 143 -8.03 -29.51 -50.88
CA ASP A 143 -9.27 -29.74 -51.63
C ASP A 143 -10.39 -28.86 -51.06
N PRO A 144 -10.96 -27.93 -51.85
CA PRO A 144 -12.07 -27.10 -51.43
C PRO A 144 -13.31 -27.91 -50.98
N LYS A 145 -13.49 -29.14 -51.49
CA LYS A 145 -14.64 -30.00 -51.17
C LYS A 145 -14.62 -30.51 -49.73
N ASP A 146 -13.44 -30.57 -49.11
CA ASP A 146 -13.28 -30.96 -47.71
C ASP A 146 -13.83 -29.89 -46.75
N TYR A 147 -14.04 -28.67 -47.25
CA TYR A 147 -14.61 -27.56 -46.50
C TYR A 147 -16.10 -27.42 -46.85
N LYS A 148 -16.95 -28.24 -46.22
CA LYS A 148 -18.42 -28.10 -46.33
C LYS A 148 -18.88 -26.78 -45.69
N ALA A 149 -18.93 -25.73 -46.50
CA ALA A 149 -18.96 -24.34 -46.08
C ALA A 149 -20.36 -23.69 -46.10
N SER A 150 -21.38 -24.35 -45.53
CA SER A 150 -22.61 -23.61 -45.26
C SER A 150 -22.33 -22.48 -44.25
N LEU A 151 -23.00 -21.35 -44.39
CA LEU A 151 -22.86 -20.22 -43.46
C LEU A 151 -23.05 -20.69 -42.00
N ARG A 152 -24.06 -21.54 -41.78
CA ARG A 152 -24.37 -22.15 -40.48
C ARG A 152 -23.21 -23.00 -39.94
N SER A 153 -22.58 -23.83 -40.78
CA SER A 153 -21.42 -24.64 -40.40
C SER A 153 -20.26 -23.74 -39.93
N ARG A 154 -19.98 -22.67 -40.68
CA ARG A 154 -18.91 -21.71 -40.35
C ARG A 154 -19.20 -20.94 -39.06
N GLN A 155 -20.44 -20.50 -38.86
CA GLN A 155 -20.87 -19.82 -37.64
C GLN A 155 -20.79 -20.73 -36.41
N ASN A 156 -21.30 -21.97 -36.51
CA ASN A 156 -21.20 -22.95 -35.44
C ASN A 156 -19.74 -23.24 -35.08
N SER A 157 -18.88 -23.45 -36.08
CA SER A 157 -17.45 -23.67 -35.87
C SER A 157 -16.78 -22.48 -35.19
N ARG A 158 -17.04 -21.24 -35.65
CA ARG A 158 -16.53 -20.02 -35.01
C ARG A 158 -16.95 -19.94 -33.54
N ASP A 159 -18.21 -20.21 -33.26
CA ASP A 159 -18.78 -20.10 -31.91
C ASP A 159 -18.18 -21.13 -30.95
N ILE A 160 -17.93 -22.36 -31.42
CA ILE A 160 -17.20 -23.38 -30.65
C ILE A 160 -15.76 -22.91 -30.40
N LYS A 161 -15.05 -22.43 -31.43
CA LYS A 161 -13.66 -21.95 -31.27
C LYS A 161 -13.53 -20.82 -30.26
N ILE A 162 -14.44 -19.85 -30.28
CA ILE A 162 -14.48 -18.76 -29.29
C ILE A 162 -14.69 -19.32 -27.87
N ARG A 163 -15.66 -20.22 -27.69
CA ARG A 163 -15.92 -20.89 -26.41
C ARG A 163 -14.66 -21.57 -25.86
N VAL A 164 -13.98 -22.33 -26.72
CA VAL A 164 -12.80 -23.12 -26.37
C VAL A 164 -11.62 -22.22 -26.01
N ALA A 165 -11.36 -21.20 -26.82
CA ALA A 165 -10.29 -20.25 -26.57
C ALA A 165 -10.47 -19.58 -25.21
N PHE A 166 -11.65 -19.01 -24.93
CA PHE A 166 -11.92 -18.35 -23.65
C PHE A 166 -11.87 -19.31 -22.46
N LYS A 167 -12.43 -20.52 -22.60
CA LYS A 167 -12.44 -21.50 -21.50
C LYS A 167 -11.02 -21.94 -21.12
N HIS A 168 -10.12 -22.13 -22.09
CA HIS A 168 -8.75 -22.55 -21.80
C HIS A 168 -7.82 -21.39 -21.43
N SER A 169 -8.09 -20.16 -21.90
CA SER A 169 -7.28 -19.00 -21.52
C SER A 169 -7.62 -18.46 -20.13
N ALA A 170 -8.91 -18.44 -19.78
CA ALA A 170 -9.41 -17.75 -18.58
C ALA A 170 -10.27 -18.63 -17.66
N GLY A 171 -10.39 -19.93 -17.94
CA GLY A 171 -11.16 -20.87 -17.10
C GLY A 171 -10.66 -20.97 -15.67
N GLU A 172 -9.34 -20.89 -15.48
CA GLU A 172 -8.68 -20.92 -14.17
C GLU A 172 -8.52 -19.52 -13.55
N SER A 173 -9.24 -18.52 -14.07
CA SER A 173 -9.23 -17.17 -13.51
C SER A 173 -9.93 -17.13 -12.14
N VAL A 174 -9.44 -16.26 -11.27
CA VAL A 174 -10.04 -16.07 -9.94
C VAL A 174 -11.41 -15.42 -10.07
N ALA A 175 -12.43 -16.07 -9.51
CA ALA A 175 -13.79 -15.56 -9.51
C ALA A 175 -13.85 -14.18 -8.82
N TYR A 176 -14.62 -13.26 -9.39
CA TYR A 176 -14.82 -11.89 -8.91
C TYR A 176 -13.56 -11.02 -8.81
N TRP A 177 -12.43 -11.48 -9.38
CA TRP A 177 -11.24 -10.67 -9.50
C TRP A 177 -11.27 -9.87 -10.81
N PRO A 178 -11.03 -8.56 -10.79
CA PRO A 178 -10.96 -7.74 -12.00
C PRO A 178 -9.73 -8.12 -12.84
N ILE A 179 -9.96 -8.47 -14.11
CA ILE A 179 -8.92 -8.83 -15.07
C ILE A 179 -8.95 -7.78 -16.19
N PRO A 180 -7.91 -6.96 -16.34
CA PRO A 180 -7.74 -6.07 -17.48
C PRO A 180 -7.74 -6.87 -18.79
N VAL A 181 -8.55 -6.46 -19.77
CA VAL A 181 -8.66 -7.14 -21.06
C VAL A 181 -8.46 -6.17 -22.22
N PHE A 182 -7.59 -6.60 -23.12
CA PHE A 182 -7.32 -5.99 -24.42
C PHE A 182 -7.93 -6.89 -25.50
N ALA A 183 -8.78 -6.33 -26.35
CA ALA A 183 -9.50 -7.11 -27.36
C ALA A 183 -9.04 -6.75 -28.77
N LEU A 184 -8.48 -7.73 -29.49
CA LEU A 184 -8.08 -7.57 -30.88
C LEU A 184 -9.02 -8.36 -31.79
N GLY A 185 -9.61 -7.69 -32.77
CA GLY A 185 -10.50 -8.27 -33.76
C GLY A 185 -10.01 -8.05 -35.19
N PRO A 186 -10.57 -8.77 -36.17
CA PRO A 186 -10.30 -8.50 -37.57
C PRO A 186 -10.82 -7.09 -37.95
N PRO A 187 -10.31 -6.48 -39.04
CA PRO A 187 -10.89 -5.25 -39.59
C PRO A 187 -12.39 -5.41 -39.85
N ASP A 188 -13.11 -4.30 -39.82
CA ASP A 188 -14.54 -4.24 -40.18
C ASP A 188 -14.68 -3.70 -41.62
N PRO A 189 -14.47 -4.52 -42.66
CA PRO A 189 -14.44 -4.05 -44.05
C PRO A 189 -15.81 -3.55 -44.56
N TYR A 190 -16.86 -3.73 -43.78
CA TYR A 190 -18.22 -3.30 -44.12
C TYR A 190 -18.71 -2.17 -43.20
N GLU A 191 -17.83 -1.61 -42.38
CA GLU A 191 -18.11 -0.50 -41.45
C GLU A 191 -19.39 -0.69 -40.63
N LYS A 192 -19.66 -1.94 -40.22
CA LYS A 192 -20.86 -2.28 -39.45
C LYS A 192 -20.80 -1.75 -38.01
N GLY A 193 -19.65 -1.24 -37.58
CA GLY A 193 -19.41 -0.73 -36.24
C GLY A 193 -19.16 -1.83 -35.21
N TYR A 194 -18.82 -3.04 -35.64
CA TYR A 194 -18.51 -4.13 -34.72
C TYR A 194 -17.11 -3.94 -34.12
N ARG A 195 -17.10 -3.51 -32.87
CA ARG A 195 -15.88 -3.35 -32.06
C ARG A 195 -15.36 -4.68 -31.54
N ALA A 196 -14.04 -4.82 -31.47
CA ALA A 196 -13.40 -6.00 -30.90
C ALA A 196 -13.76 -6.18 -29.41
N ALA A 197 -14.09 -5.11 -28.69
CA ALA A 197 -14.62 -5.18 -27.31
C ALA A 197 -15.83 -6.12 -27.17
N GLY A 198 -16.66 -6.28 -28.21
CA GLY A 198 -17.78 -7.21 -28.21
C GLY A 198 -17.38 -8.69 -28.03
N LEU A 199 -16.13 -9.04 -28.39
CA LEU A 199 -15.58 -10.37 -28.19
C LEU A 199 -15.46 -10.74 -26.71
N ILE A 200 -15.24 -9.76 -25.83
CA ILE A 200 -15.09 -9.98 -24.38
C ILE A 200 -16.38 -10.59 -23.82
N ASN A 201 -17.52 -9.92 -24.05
CA ASN A 201 -18.81 -10.39 -23.55
C ASN A 201 -19.27 -11.68 -24.26
N SER A 202 -19.07 -11.76 -25.58
CA SER A 202 -19.42 -12.95 -26.37
C SER A 202 -18.64 -14.19 -25.91
N GLY A 203 -17.33 -14.04 -25.73
CA GLY A 203 -16.43 -15.09 -25.26
C GLY A 203 -16.74 -15.51 -23.83
N ARG A 204 -16.90 -14.55 -22.91
CA ARG A 204 -17.30 -14.80 -21.52
C ARG A 204 -18.57 -15.65 -21.42
N ASN A 205 -19.61 -15.27 -22.16
CA ASN A 205 -20.89 -15.97 -22.17
C ASN A 205 -20.74 -17.39 -22.73
N LYS A 206 -20.12 -17.52 -23.92
CA LYS A 206 -19.90 -18.82 -24.57
C LYS A 206 -19.07 -19.78 -23.70
N ALA A 207 -18.08 -19.28 -22.98
CA ALA A 207 -17.21 -20.05 -22.09
C ALA A 207 -17.77 -20.26 -20.68
N THR A 208 -18.99 -19.80 -20.39
CA THR A 208 -19.63 -19.89 -19.06
C THR A 208 -18.83 -19.24 -17.92
N LEU A 209 -18.08 -18.18 -18.22
CA LEU A 209 -17.23 -17.44 -17.27
C LEU A 209 -18.02 -16.33 -16.55
N GLY A 210 -19.20 -16.68 -16.03
CA GLY A 210 -20.16 -15.72 -15.47
C GLY A 210 -19.63 -14.93 -14.26
N VAL A 211 -18.71 -15.50 -13.49
CA VAL A 211 -18.13 -14.88 -12.28
C VAL A 211 -16.80 -14.18 -12.55
N THR A 212 -16.22 -14.34 -13.74
CA THR A 212 -14.97 -13.67 -14.13
C THR A 212 -15.29 -12.21 -14.51
N GLN A 213 -14.59 -11.26 -13.88
CA GLN A 213 -14.78 -9.83 -14.12
C GLN A 213 -13.75 -9.33 -15.14
N PHE A 214 -14.12 -9.30 -16.41
CA PHE A 214 -13.28 -8.70 -17.45
C PHE A 214 -13.48 -7.18 -17.50
N LEU A 215 -12.41 -6.43 -17.31
CA LEU A 215 -12.37 -4.98 -17.41
C LEU A 215 -11.78 -4.58 -18.76
N TRP A 216 -12.61 -4.09 -19.66
CA TRP A 216 -12.15 -3.57 -20.96
C TRP A 216 -11.18 -2.40 -20.73
N GLN A 217 -9.93 -2.57 -21.17
CA GLN A 217 -8.91 -1.52 -21.18
C GLN A 217 -8.84 -0.87 -22.56
N ASP A 218 -8.77 -1.70 -23.59
CA ASP A 218 -8.67 -1.24 -24.98
C ASP A 218 -9.17 -2.29 -25.96
N ASP A 219 -9.56 -1.85 -27.15
CA ASP A 219 -9.93 -2.73 -28.24
C ASP A 219 -9.61 -2.15 -29.62
N GLU A 220 -9.21 -3.00 -30.55
CA GLU A 220 -8.84 -2.60 -31.90
C GLU A 220 -9.29 -3.65 -32.93
N SER A 221 -9.80 -3.18 -34.06
CA SER A 221 -10.18 -4.00 -35.21
C SER A 221 -9.21 -3.70 -36.37
N THR A 222 -8.16 -4.50 -36.52
CA THR A 222 -7.02 -4.18 -37.40
C THR A 222 -6.40 -5.43 -38.02
N THR A 223 -5.62 -5.26 -39.08
CA THR A 223 -4.83 -6.35 -39.71
C THR A 223 -3.55 -6.68 -38.95
N HIS A 224 -3.11 -5.80 -38.05
CA HIS A 224 -1.79 -5.85 -37.41
C HIS A 224 -1.92 -5.77 -35.88
N ALA A 225 -1.34 -6.74 -35.17
CA ALA A 225 -1.45 -6.81 -33.70
C ALA A 225 -0.43 -5.92 -32.96
N GLN A 226 0.57 -5.39 -33.65
CA GLN A 226 1.74 -4.70 -33.08
C GLN A 226 1.33 -3.57 -32.13
N GLY A 227 0.46 -2.65 -32.59
CA GLY A 227 0.01 -1.53 -31.76
C GLY A 227 -0.70 -1.96 -30.49
N MET A 228 -1.54 -3.00 -30.55
CA MET A 228 -2.21 -3.55 -29.36
C MET A 228 -1.22 -4.19 -28.38
N ILE A 229 -0.19 -4.87 -28.89
CA ILE A 229 0.85 -5.49 -28.07
C ILE A 229 1.68 -4.41 -27.36
N GLU A 230 2.06 -3.34 -28.06
CA GLU A 230 2.78 -2.20 -27.47
C GLU A 230 1.98 -1.58 -26.32
N ARG A 231 0.68 -1.32 -26.52
CA ARG A 231 -0.20 -0.77 -25.48
C ARG A 231 -0.42 -1.72 -24.31
N LEU A 232 -0.46 -3.03 -24.56
CA LEU A 232 -0.51 -4.04 -23.49
C LEU A 232 0.74 -3.99 -22.61
N PHE A 233 1.94 -3.89 -23.19
CA PHE A 233 3.17 -3.79 -22.41
C PHE A 233 3.26 -2.46 -21.67
N GLN A 234 2.89 -1.35 -22.31
CA GLN A 234 2.84 -0.05 -21.66
C GLN A 234 1.92 -0.06 -20.43
N PHE A 235 0.77 -0.73 -20.50
CA PHE A 235 -0.14 -0.90 -19.36
C PHE A 235 0.49 -1.60 -18.15
N PHE A 236 1.51 -2.44 -18.33
CA PHE A 236 2.24 -3.07 -17.23
C PHE A 236 3.39 -2.20 -16.70
N ASP A 237 3.87 -1.23 -17.49
CA ASP A 237 4.95 -0.32 -17.12
C ASP A 237 4.44 0.93 -16.36
N ASP A 238 3.19 1.34 -16.60
CA ASP A 238 2.49 2.46 -15.95
C ASP A 238 1.87 2.09 -14.58
#